data_AF-A0A952P1D7-F1
#
_entry.id   AF-A0A952P1D7-F1
#
_cell.length_a   1.000
_cell.length_b   1.000
_cell.length_c   1.000
_cell.angle_alpha   90.00
_cell.angle_beta   90.00
_cell.angle_gamma   90.00
#
_symmetry.space_group_name_H-M   'P 1'
#
loop_
_entity.id
_entity.type
_entity.pdbx_description
1 polymer ?
#
loop_
_entity_poly.entity_id
_entity_poly.type
_entity_poly.pdbx_seq_one_letter_code
_entity_poly.pdbx_strand_id
1 'polypeptide(L)'
;MLRFFSLVLIPLILFGCSSSPVEESRVNAPLVDEQYRLSADREAFDKIREQVPADKRQENDEIAFLQQMMAGSETPPAQVRESFNRTLTKKRTSLNKDLEQRRTEFVRRERSDREVFQREQTARREELKGKKLSADERKNLYGDLEQKRKDFYAGQREKRDAFEADIRDRRKNFEDYARQVSSEFNQEHRNYSRRFDEEKKLREAKRKTDEAARREQSKKAIDEFKKMDQTPAQPLEAGQ
;
A
#
# COMPACT_ATOMS: atom_id res chain seq x y z
N MET A 1 7.50 55.83 -50.51
CA MET A 1 8.37 55.55 -51.67
C MET A 1 9.79 55.37 -51.17
N LEU A 2 10.44 54.27 -51.58
CA LEU A 2 11.88 53.93 -51.46
C LEU A 2 12.47 53.75 -50.05
N ARG A 3 13.44 52.87 -49.76
CA ARG A 3 14.04 51.63 -50.32
C ARG A 3 15.20 51.31 -49.34
N PHE A 4 15.27 50.12 -48.76
CA PHE A 4 16.35 49.10 -48.86
C PHE A 4 17.79 49.43 -48.36
N PHE A 5 18.48 48.34 -47.97
CA PHE A 5 19.91 48.12 -47.60
C PHE A 5 20.19 48.11 -46.08
N SER A 6 20.40 46.96 -45.39
CA SER A 6 21.19 45.74 -45.60
C SER A 6 22.71 45.90 -45.38
N LEU A 7 23.26 44.95 -44.59
CA LEU A 7 24.68 44.58 -44.34
C LEU A 7 25.41 45.44 -43.28
N VAL A 8 25.55 44.96 -42.04
CA VAL A 8 26.54 43.96 -41.55
C VAL A 8 27.99 44.40 -41.81
N LEU A 9 28.66 44.88 -40.76
CA LEU A 9 30.11 44.89 -40.66
C LEU A 9 30.52 44.36 -39.26
N ILE A 10 31.30 43.28 -39.29
CA ILE A 10 31.87 42.53 -38.17
C ILE A 10 33.11 43.25 -37.61
N PRO A 11 33.48 43.06 -36.33
CA PRO A 11 34.28 43.98 -35.51
C PRO A 11 35.77 43.64 -35.51
N LEU A 12 36.63 44.56 -35.05
CA LEU A 12 38.02 44.25 -34.74
C LEU A 12 38.59 45.16 -33.61
N ILE A 13 38.81 44.50 -32.46
CA ILE A 13 39.95 44.55 -31.52
C ILE A 13 40.27 45.85 -30.73
N LEU A 14 40.36 45.75 -29.39
CA LEU A 14 41.62 45.74 -28.60
C LEU A 14 41.37 45.99 -27.09
N PHE A 15 41.79 44.99 -26.32
CA PHE A 15 42.53 45.03 -25.05
C PHE A 15 42.15 46.05 -23.95
N GLY A 16 41.88 45.49 -22.77
CA GLY A 16 41.99 46.18 -21.50
C GLY A 16 41.76 45.24 -20.32
N CYS A 17 42.82 44.60 -19.83
CA CYS A 17 42.82 43.96 -18.53
C CYS A 17 42.74 45.04 -17.44
N SER A 18 41.72 44.99 -16.58
CA SER A 18 41.84 45.51 -15.22
C SER A 18 41.08 44.59 -14.27
N SER A 19 41.86 43.92 -13.42
CA SER A 19 41.43 43.15 -12.27
C SER A 19 40.56 43.98 -11.33
N SER A 20 39.36 43.48 -11.05
CA SER A 20 38.60 43.80 -9.84
C SER A 20 38.53 42.54 -8.96
N PRO A 21 38.53 42.70 -7.64
CA PRO A 21 38.93 41.67 -6.70
C PRO A 21 37.95 40.50 -6.64
N VAL A 22 38.50 39.33 -6.40
CA VAL A 22 37.81 38.12 -5.95
C VAL A 22 37.06 38.48 -4.66
N GLU A 23 35.77 38.73 -4.76
CA GLU A 23 34.86 38.57 -3.62
C GLU A 23 34.64 37.07 -3.43
N GLU A 24 35.25 36.54 -2.37
CA GLU A 24 34.88 35.24 -1.79
C GLU A 24 33.46 35.33 -1.22
N SER A 25 32.44 35.31 -2.08
CA SER A 25 31.11 34.88 -1.68
C SER A 25 30.94 33.43 -2.10
N ARG A 26 31.62 32.52 -1.41
CA ARG A 26 31.13 31.14 -1.27
C ARG A 26 29.86 31.19 -0.42
N VAL A 27 28.80 31.76 -0.98
CA VAL A 27 27.45 31.45 -0.52
C VAL A 27 27.24 30.02 -0.95
N ASN A 28 26.91 29.16 0.02
CA ASN A 28 26.44 27.80 -0.18
C ASN A 28 25.21 27.81 -1.11
N ALA A 29 25.43 27.95 -2.41
CA ALA A 29 24.40 27.69 -3.39
C ALA A 29 24.13 26.18 -3.30
N PRO A 30 22.89 25.77 -2.99
CA PRO A 30 22.56 24.35 -2.98
C PRO A 30 22.91 23.76 -4.34
N LEU A 31 23.43 22.51 -4.34
CA LEU A 31 23.89 21.82 -5.56
C LEU A 31 22.81 21.75 -6.67
N VAL A 32 21.54 21.94 -6.29
CA VAL A 32 20.35 21.99 -7.14
C VAL A 32 19.39 23.03 -6.54
N ASP A 33 18.85 23.93 -7.37
CA ASP A 33 17.82 24.90 -6.95
C ASP A 33 16.61 24.20 -6.32
N GLU A 34 15.94 24.85 -5.37
CA GLU A 34 14.76 24.29 -4.68
C GLU A 34 13.65 23.85 -5.64
N GLN A 35 13.56 24.48 -6.81
CA GLN A 35 12.61 24.17 -7.87
C GLN A 35 12.83 22.77 -8.50
N TYR A 36 14.02 22.19 -8.36
CA TYR A 36 14.37 20.87 -8.89
C TYR A 36 14.73 19.87 -7.78
N ARG A 37 14.42 20.19 -6.51
CA ARG A 37 14.62 19.28 -5.38
C ARG A 37 13.44 18.30 -5.29
N LEU A 38 13.76 17.01 -5.21
CA LEU A 38 12.81 15.90 -4.95
C LEU A 38 11.93 16.09 -3.70
N SER A 39 12.32 16.96 -2.75
CA SER A 39 11.51 17.29 -1.58
C SER A 39 10.31 18.20 -1.92
N ALA A 40 10.46 19.13 -2.86
CA ALA A 40 9.36 19.96 -3.36
C ALA A 40 8.33 19.10 -4.11
N ASP A 41 8.80 18.08 -4.84
CA ASP A 41 7.94 17.08 -5.47
C ASP A 41 7.13 16.29 -4.43
N ARG A 42 7.72 15.91 -3.29
CA ARG A 42 6.99 15.19 -2.23
C ARG A 42 5.85 16.02 -1.63
N GLU A 43 6.11 17.29 -1.32
CA GLU A 43 5.06 18.20 -0.83
C GLU A 43 3.99 18.48 -1.90
N ALA A 44 4.37 18.55 -3.17
CA ALA A 44 3.44 18.64 -4.28
C ALA A 44 2.61 17.35 -4.46
N PHE A 45 3.22 16.17 -4.27
CA PHE A 45 2.54 14.87 -4.30
C PHE A 45 1.55 14.71 -3.15
N ASP A 46 1.88 15.20 -1.96
CA ASP A 46 0.96 15.18 -0.82
C ASP A 46 -0.25 16.10 -1.05
N LYS A 47 -0.03 17.29 -1.64
CA LYS A 47 -1.11 18.19 -2.07
C LYS A 47 -1.97 17.60 -3.19
N ILE A 48 -1.37 16.85 -4.12
CA ILE A 48 -2.12 16.12 -5.17
C ILE A 48 -2.90 14.96 -4.55
N ARG A 49 -2.35 14.24 -3.57
CA ARG A 49 -3.04 13.19 -2.82
C ARG A 49 -4.23 13.72 -2.03
N GLU A 50 -4.20 14.96 -1.54
CA GLU A 50 -5.36 15.59 -0.90
C GLU A 50 -6.54 15.80 -1.87
N GLN A 51 -6.25 16.01 -3.17
CA GLN A 51 -7.25 16.23 -4.21
C GLN A 51 -7.84 14.92 -4.77
N VAL A 52 -7.24 13.77 -4.49
CA VAL A 52 -7.76 12.46 -4.92
C VAL A 52 -8.88 12.01 -3.98
N PRO A 53 -10.06 11.62 -4.50
CA PRO A 53 -11.14 11.06 -3.68
C PRO A 53 -10.68 9.90 -2.80
N ALA A 54 -11.24 9.78 -1.59
CA ALA A 54 -10.81 8.78 -0.61
C ALA A 54 -10.84 7.34 -1.16
N ASP A 55 -11.86 7.01 -1.93
CA ASP A 55 -12.02 5.69 -2.54
C ASP A 55 -10.90 5.40 -3.54
N LYS A 56 -10.53 6.39 -4.36
CA LYS A 56 -9.43 6.28 -5.34
C LYS A 56 -8.05 6.20 -4.70
N ARG A 57 -7.87 6.80 -3.52
CA ARG A 57 -6.63 6.64 -2.74
C ARG A 57 -6.48 5.21 -2.24
N GLN A 58 -7.56 4.62 -1.71
CA GLN A 58 -7.54 3.25 -1.22
C GLN A 58 -7.23 2.26 -2.35
N GLU A 59 -7.88 2.41 -3.51
CA GLU A 59 -7.58 1.61 -4.70
C GLU A 59 -6.09 1.73 -5.10
N ASN A 60 -5.55 2.95 -5.13
CA ASN A 60 -4.15 3.18 -5.50
C ASN A 60 -3.16 2.56 -4.50
N ASP A 61 -3.43 2.66 -3.20
CA ASP A 61 -2.59 2.08 -2.15
C ASP A 61 -2.62 0.54 -2.18
N GLU A 62 -3.76 -0.06 -2.54
CA GLU A 62 -3.91 -1.51 -2.73
C GLU A 62 -3.13 -2.00 -3.95
N ILE A 63 -3.24 -1.29 -5.07
CA ILE A 63 -2.46 -1.59 -6.27
C ILE A 63 -0.96 -1.45 -5.96
N ALA A 64 -0.56 -0.40 -5.25
CA ALA A 64 0.83 -0.21 -4.84
C ALA A 64 1.31 -1.36 -3.94
N PHE A 65 0.47 -1.85 -3.03
CA PHE A 65 0.79 -2.99 -2.17
C PHE A 65 0.96 -4.29 -2.97
N LEU A 66 0.07 -4.57 -3.94
CA LEU A 66 0.20 -5.72 -4.83
C LEU A 66 1.47 -5.62 -5.68
N GLN A 67 1.74 -4.44 -6.25
CA GLN A 67 2.94 -4.17 -7.02
C GLN A 67 4.20 -4.32 -6.17
N GLN A 68 4.17 -3.89 -4.91
CA GLN A 68 5.29 -4.06 -3.98
C GLN A 68 5.60 -5.54 -3.70
N MET A 69 4.60 -6.41 -3.59
CA MET A 69 4.84 -7.87 -3.46
C MET A 69 5.50 -8.48 -4.70
N MET A 70 5.33 -7.84 -5.85
CA MET A 70 5.88 -8.24 -7.15
C MET A 70 7.04 -7.34 -7.58
N ALA A 71 7.54 -6.48 -6.69
CA ALA A 71 8.61 -5.54 -6.98
C ALA A 71 9.95 -6.27 -6.88
N GLY A 72 10.41 -6.76 -8.03
CA GLY A 72 11.74 -7.37 -8.21
C GLY A 72 11.69 -8.76 -8.84
N SER A 73 12.68 -9.05 -9.68
CA SER A 73 12.87 -10.32 -10.39
C SER A 73 13.25 -11.53 -9.52
N GLU A 74 13.46 -11.33 -8.22
CA GLU A 74 14.18 -12.30 -7.39
C GLU A 74 13.26 -13.28 -6.69
N THR A 75 12.02 -12.88 -6.38
CA THR A 75 11.10 -13.72 -5.62
C THR A 75 10.38 -14.70 -6.53
N PRO A 76 10.45 -16.03 -6.29
CA PRO A 76 9.71 -16.99 -7.09
C PRO A 76 8.19 -16.69 -7.07
N PRO A 77 7.48 -16.78 -8.21
CA PRO A 77 6.05 -16.51 -8.27
C PRO A 77 5.21 -17.33 -7.27
N ALA A 78 5.64 -18.53 -6.92
CA ALA A 78 5.00 -19.35 -5.88
C ALA A 78 5.00 -18.66 -4.50
N GLN A 79 6.12 -18.07 -4.10
CA GLN A 79 6.26 -17.36 -2.81
C GLN A 79 5.41 -16.09 -2.77
N VAL A 80 5.31 -15.38 -3.90
CA VAL A 80 4.43 -14.20 -4.03
C VAL A 80 2.97 -14.60 -3.79
N ARG A 81 2.51 -15.69 -4.44
CA ARG A 81 1.15 -16.23 -4.25
C ARG A 81 0.90 -16.69 -2.82
N GLU A 82 1.87 -17.36 -2.19
CA GLU A 82 1.77 -17.78 -0.79
C GLU A 82 1.62 -16.57 0.14
N SER A 83 2.44 -15.54 -0.04
CA SER A 83 2.39 -14.31 0.77
C SER A 83 1.06 -13.58 0.62
N PHE A 84 0.53 -13.49 -0.60
CA PHE A 84 -0.80 -12.93 -0.88
C PHE A 84 -1.89 -13.72 -0.15
N ASN A 85 -1.95 -15.04 -0.34
CA ASN A 85 -2.94 -15.91 0.29
C ASN A 85 -2.89 -15.83 1.82
N ARG A 86 -1.68 -15.79 2.40
CA ARG A 86 -1.46 -15.61 3.83
C ARG A 86 -2.00 -14.28 4.33
N THR A 87 -1.76 -13.20 3.59
CA THR A 87 -2.27 -11.87 3.92
C THR A 87 -3.79 -11.82 3.87
N LEU A 88 -4.39 -12.34 2.79
CA LEU A 88 -5.83 -12.41 2.63
C LEU A 88 -6.49 -13.23 3.75
N THR A 89 -5.89 -14.37 4.10
CA THR A 89 -6.35 -15.22 5.21
C THR A 89 -6.30 -14.47 6.54
N LYS A 90 -5.20 -13.76 6.83
CA LYS A 90 -5.07 -12.92 8.04
C LYS A 90 -6.15 -11.83 8.11
N LYS A 91 -6.48 -11.20 6.99
CA LYS A 91 -7.55 -10.18 6.93
C LYS A 91 -8.92 -10.81 7.19
N ARG A 92 -9.21 -11.97 6.59
CA ARG A 92 -10.46 -12.71 6.84
C ARG A 92 -10.58 -13.15 8.30
N THR A 93 -9.51 -13.65 8.92
CA THR A 93 -9.54 -14.04 10.34
C THR A 93 -9.72 -12.84 11.25
N SER A 94 -9.08 -11.70 10.95
CA SER A 94 -9.27 -10.44 11.69
C SER A 94 -10.72 -9.98 11.62
N LEU A 95 -11.33 -9.95 10.43
CA LEU A 95 -12.73 -9.58 10.27
C LEU A 95 -13.65 -10.50 11.07
N ASN A 96 -13.45 -11.83 10.97
CA ASN A 96 -14.28 -12.78 11.70
C ASN A 96 -14.19 -12.56 13.22
N LYS A 97 -12.99 -12.27 13.74
CA LYS A 97 -12.79 -11.93 15.15
C LYS A 97 -13.54 -10.66 15.52
N ASP A 98 -13.46 -9.61 14.70
CA ASP A 98 -14.13 -8.34 14.96
C ASP A 98 -15.65 -8.48 14.93
N LEU A 99 -16.19 -9.26 13.99
CA LEU A 99 -17.63 -9.56 13.91
C LEU A 99 -18.11 -10.34 15.15
N GLU A 100 -17.31 -11.30 15.62
CA GLU A 100 -17.64 -12.08 16.82
C GLU A 100 -17.60 -11.22 18.10
N GLN A 101 -16.60 -10.34 18.22
CA GLN A 101 -16.54 -9.36 19.30
C GLN A 101 -17.77 -8.44 19.30
N ARG A 102 -18.16 -7.92 18.12
CA ARG A 102 -19.36 -7.10 17.97
C ARG A 102 -20.63 -7.83 18.40
N ARG A 103 -20.78 -9.11 18.04
CA ARG A 103 -21.91 -9.95 18.49
C ARG A 103 -21.92 -10.12 20.00
N THR A 104 -20.77 -10.45 20.58
CA THR A 104 -20.64 -10.63 22.03
C THR A 104 -21.02 -9.34 22.77
N GLU A 105 -20.53 -8.19 22.30
CA GLU A 105 -20.88 -6.90 22.86
C GLU A 105 -22.37 -6.58 22.72
N PHE A 106 -22.96 -6.84 21.54
CA PHE A 106 -24.38 -6.63 21.29
C PHE A 106 -25.24 -7.46 22.24
N VAL A 107 -24.97 -8.76 22.35
CA VAL A 107 -25.70 -9.67 23.25
C VAL A 107 -25.56 -9.23 24.71
N ARG A 108 -24.36 -8.79 25.11
CA ARG A 108 -24.14 -8.26 26.47
C ARG A 108 -24.99 -7.01 26.73
N ARG A 109 -25.01 -6.06 25.80
CA ARG A 109 -25.81 -4.83 25.91
C ARG A 109 -27.30 -5.14 25.93
N GLU A 110 -27.77 -5.99 25.01
CA GLU A 110 -29.17 -6.42 24.95
C GLU A 110 -29.62 -7.08 26.25
N ARG A 111 -28.80 -7.96 26.84
CA ARG A 111 -29.10 -8.55 28.15
C ARG A 111 -29.18 -7.50 29.25
N SER A 112 -28.21 -6.59 29.31
CA SER A 112 -28.19 -5.49 30.28
C SER A 112 -29.45 -4.62 30.16
N ASP A 113 -29.82 -4.22 28.95
CA ASP A 113 -31.01 -3.40 28.69
C ASP A 113 -32.29 -4.09 29.14
N ARG A 114 -32.41 -5.40 28.88
CA ARG A 114 -33.55 -6.22 29.33
C ARG A 114 -33.61 -6.31 30.86
N GLU A 115 -32.48 -6.52 31.51
CA GLU A 115 -32.43 -6.59 32.99
C GLU A 115 -32.81 -5.25 33.62
N VAL A 116 -32.30 -4.13 33.11
CA VAL A 116 -32.66 -2.78 33.56
C VAL A 116 -34.15 -2.53 33.38
N PHE A 117 -34.68 -2.81 32.18
CA PHE A 117 -36.10 -2.63 31.88
C PHE A 117 -37.01 -3.48 32.77
N GLN A 118 -36.64 -4.73 33.05
CA GLN A 118 -37.40 -5.61 33.93
C GLN A 118 -37.42 -5.11 35.38
N ARG A 119 -36.29 -4.58 35.88
CA ARG A 119 -36.22 -3.96 37.21
C ARG A 119 -37.11 -2.73 37.28
N GLU A 120 -37.06 -1.85 36.28
CA GLU A 120 -37.92 -0.66 36.20
C GLU A 120 -39.40 -1.01 36.14
N GLN A 121 -39.79 -2.00 35.34
CA GLN A 121 -41.17 -2.48 35.25
C GLN A 121 -41.66 -3.05 36.58
N THR A 122 -40.82 -3.82 37.27
CA THR A 122 -41.15 -4.39 38.58
C THR A 122 -41.31 -3.28 39.61
N ALA A 123 -40.37 -2.33 39.69
CA ALA A 123 -40.43 -1.20 40.60
C ALA A 123 -41.70 -0.35 40.38
N ARG A 124 -42.06 -0.05 39.11
CA ARG A 124 -43.28 0.68 38.79
C ARG A 124 -44.55 -0.07 39.18
N ARG A 125 -44.58 -1.40 38.99
CA ARG A 125 -45.72 -2.22 39.43
C ARG A 125 -45.89 -2.18 40.95
N GLU A 126 -44.80 -2.30 41.70
CA GLU A 126 -44.84 -2.20 43.17
C GLU A 126 -45.26 -0.79 43.64
N GLU A 127 -44.78 0.26 42.99
CA GLU A 127 -45.18 1.64 43.29
C GLU A 127 -46.70 1.85 43.08
N LEU A 128 -47.26 1.28 42.01
CA LEU A 128 -48.70 1.36 41.74
C LEU A 128 -49.54 0.57 42.75
N LYS A 129 -49.04 -0.55 43.27
CA LYS A 129 -49.73 -1.32 44.33
C LYS A 129 -49.85 -0.53 45.64
N GLY A 130 -48.86 0.31 45.95
CA GLY A 130 -48.86 1.13 47.17
C GLY A 130 -49.81 2.35 47.13
N LYS A 131 -50.36 2.70 45.96
CA LYS A 131 -51.22 3.88 45.79
C LYS A 131 -52.70 3.54 45.80
N LYS A 132 -53.50 4.36 46.49
CA LYS A 132 -54.97 4.31 46.38
C LYS A 132 -55.41 4.98 45.08
N LEU A 133 -55.71 4.17 44.07
CA LEU A 133 -56.11 4.61 42.73
C LEU A 133 -57.58 4.23 42.48
N SER A 134 -58.30 5.07 41.73
CA SER A 134 -59.63 4.72 41.21
C SER A 134 -59.52 3.58 40.18
N ALA A 135 -60.66 2.94 39.86
CA ALA A 135 -60.69 1.83 38.92
C ALA A 135 -60.20 2.22 37.52
N ASP A 136 -60.60 3.40 37.03
CA ASP A 136 -60.22 3.91 35.71
C ASP A 136 -58.74 4.30 35.65
N GLU A 137 -58.22 5.00 36.68
CA GLU A 137 -56.79 5.34 36.78
C GLU A 137 -55.93 4.08 36.81
N ARG A 138 -56.35 3.07 37.58
CA ARG A 138 -55.65 1.79 37.65
C ARG A 138 -55.61 1.14 36.27
N LYS A 139 -56.73 1.06 35.57
CA LYS A 139 -56.80 0.47 34.22
C LYS A 139 -55.84 1.18 33.26
N ASN A 140 -55.82 2.51 33.25
CA ASN A 140 -54.96 3.29 32.38
C ASN A 140 -53.47 3.08 32.69
N LEU A 141 -53.08 3.16 33.97
CA LEU A 141 -51.68 3.02 34.38
C LEU A 141 -51.11 1.62 34.09
N TYR A 142 -51.89 0.56 34.33
CA TYR A 142 -51.48 -0.80 33.97
C TYR A 142 -51.48 -1.02 32.45
N GLY A 143 -52.41 -0.38 31.72
CA GLY A 143 -52.41 -0.36 30.25
C GLY A 143 -51.13 0.26 29.68
N ASP A 144 -50.70 1.41 30.22
CA ASP A 144 -49.47 2.09 29.83
C ASP A 144 -48.21 1.25 30.11
N LEU A 145 -48.17 0.55 31.25
CA LEU A 145 -47.07 -0.36 31.56
C LEU A 145 -46.99 -1.52 30.57
N GLU A 146 -48.14 -2.09 30.19
CA GLU A 146 -48.21 -3.15 29.20
C GLU A 146 -47.82 -2.66 27.80
N GLN A 147 -48.25 -1.46 27.42
CA GLN A 147 -47.87 -0.86 26.14
C GLN A 147 -46.36 -0.61 26.08
N LYS A 148 -45.78 0.01 27.12
CA LYS A 148 -44.32 0.19 27.25
C LYS A 148 -43.56 -1.14 27.16
N ARG A 149 -44.11 -2.21 27.72
CA ARG A 149 -43.54 -3.56 27.60
C ARG A 149 -43.52 -4.02 26.15
N LYS A 150 -44.64 -3.89 25.44
CA LYS A 150 -44.74 -4.26 24.02
C LYS A 150 -43.76 -3.44 23.16
N ASP A 151 -43.73 -2.13 23.35
CA ASP A 151 -42.88 -1.21 22.59
C ASP A 151 -41.39 -1.52 22.82
N PHE A 152 -40.98 -1.76 24.06
CA PHE A 152 -39.60 -2.14 24.38
C PHE A 152 -39.17 -3.41 23.64
N TYR A 153 -39.98 -4.48 23.70
CA TYR A 153 -39.62 -5.74 23.04
C TYR A 153 -39.74 -5.66 21.51
N ALA A 154 -40.62 -4.82 20.96
CA ALA A 154 -40.65 -4.52 19.54
C ALA A 154 -39.35 -3.83 19.10
N GLY A 155 -38.94 -2.77 19.79
CA GLY A 155 -37.69 -2.07 19.50
C GLY A 155 -36.44 -2.95 19.68
N GLN A 156 -36.44 -3.88 20.64
CA GLN A 156 -35.35 -4.85 20.79
C GLN A 156 -35.24 -5.82 19.59
N ARG A 157 -36.38 -6.27 19.04
CA ARG A 157 -36.38 -7.09 17.81
C ARG A 157 -35.83 -6.31 16.62
N GLU A 158 -36.31 -5.08 16.41
CA GLU A 158 -35.83 -4.23 15.31
C GLU A 158 -34.33 -3.93 15.42
N LYS A 159 -33.83 -3.62 16.62
CA LYS A 159 -32.39 -3.41 16.87
C LYS A 159 -31.57 -4.66 16.54
N ARG A 160 -32.06 -5.84 16.89
CA ARG A 160 -31.40 -7.12 16.59
C ARG A 160 -31.39 -7.38 15.09
N ASP A 161 -32.52 -7.20 14.41
CA ASP A 161 -32.63 -7.42 12.98
C ASP A 161 -31.72 -6.46 12.19
N ALA A 162 -31.67 -5.19 12.59
CA ALA A 162 -30.76 -4.19 12.01
C ALA A 162 -29.29 -4.54 12.25
N PHE A 163 -28.95 -5.01 13.46
CA PHE A 163 -27.60 -5.47 13.77
C PHE A 163 -27.19 -6.69 12.93
N GLU A 164 -28.03 -7.70 12.81
CA GLU A 164 -27.73 -8.89 12.00
C GLU A 164 -27.71 -8.58 10.50
N ALA A 165 -28.44 -7.56 10.03
CA ALA A 165 -28.29 -7.03 8.68
C ALA A 165 -26.90 -6.40 8.48
N ASP A 166 -26.46 -5.49 9.36
CA ASP A 166 -25.13 -4.87 9.29
C ASP A 166 -24.00 -5.91 9.31
N ILE A 167 -24.09 -6.94 10.16
CA ILE A 167 -23.10 -8.02 10.20
C ILE A 167 -23.05 -8.81 8.88
N ARG A 168 -24.21 -9.11 8.28
CA ARG A 168 -24.29 -9.78 6.97
C ARG A 168 -23.71 -8.92 5.86
N ASP A 169 -24.06 -7.64 5.84
CA ASP A 169 -23.59 -6.70 4.81
C ASP A 169 -22.07 -6.49 4.90
N ARG A 170 -21.52 -6.31 6.11
CA ARG A 170 -20.05 -6.25 6.31
C ARG A 170 -19.34 -7.48 5.78
N ARG A 171 -19.87 -8.67 6.08
CA ARG A 171 -19.29 -9.92 5.60
C ARG A 171 -19.37 -10.03 4.08
N LYS A 172 -20.51 -9.69 3.49
CA LYS A 172 -20.70 -9.69 2.04
C LYS A 172 -19.74 -8.72 1.35
N ASN A 173 -19.68 -7.48 1.82
CA ASN A 173 -18.82 -6.44 1.26
C ASN A 173 -17.34 -6.85 1.31
N PHE A 174 -16.89 -7.47 2.41
CA PHE A 174 -15.53 -8.00 2.49
C PHE A 174 -15.27 -9.14 1.51
N GLU A 175 -16.20 -10.08 1.36
CA GLU A 175 -16.01 -11.20 0.43
C GLU A 175 -16.04 -10.74 -1.04
N ASP A 176 -16.88 -9.76 -1.38
CA ASP A 176 -16.90 -9.14 -2.71
C ASP A 176 -15.59 -8.40 -2.99
N TYR A 177 -15.09 -7.63 -2.02
CA TYR A 177 -13.76 -7.01 -2.05
C TYR A 177 -12.64 -8.05 -2.23
N ALA A 178 -12.64 -9.11 -1.41
CA ALA A 178 -11.62 -10.15 -1.46
C ALA A 178 -11.60 -10.87 -2.83
N ARG A 179 -12.76 -11.06 -3.45
CA ARG A 179 -12.86 -11.60 -4.82
C ARG A 179 -12.26 -10.66 -5.84
N GLN A 180 -12.57 -9.37 -5.77
CA GLN A 180 -12.01 -8.36 -6.67
C GLN A 180 -10.48 -8.32 -6.58
N VAL A 181 -9.95 -8.15 -5.37
CA VAL A 181 -8.49 -8.10 -5.13
C VAL A 181 -7.81 -9.40 -5.56
N SER A 182 -8.45 -10.55 -5.35
CA SER A 182 -7.92 -11.84 -5.83
C SER A 182 -7.90 -11.94 -7.37
N SER A 183 -8.90 -11.37 -8.05
CA SER A 183 -8.93 -11.30 -9.52
C SER A 183 -7.77 -10.46 -10.04
N GLU A 184 -7.61 -9.25 -9.49
CA GLU A 184 -6.54 -8.31 -9.84
C GLU A 184 -5.15 -8.91 -9.55
N PHE A 185 -4.96 -9.50 -8.37
CA PHE A 185 -3.74 -10.22 -8.05
C PHE A 185 -3.44 -11.32 -9.07
N ASN A 186 -4.43 -12.14 -9.45
CA ASN A 186 -4.20 -13.22 -10.41
C ASN A 186 -3.87 -12.71 -11.83
N GLN A 187 -4.34 -11.53 -12.21
CA GLN A 187 -3.95 -10.89 -13.45
C GLN A 187 -2.49 -10.43 -13.40
N GLU A 188 -2.12 -9.68 -12.37
CA GLU A 188 -0.76 -9.17 -12.20
C GLU A 188 0.25 -10.29 -11.96
N HIS A 189 -0.13 -11.32 -11.21
CA HIS A 189 0.70 -12.49 -10.93
C HIS A 189 1.04 -13.27 -12.21
N ARG A 190 0.12 -13.35 -13.18
CA ARG A 190 0.40 -13.94 -14.49
C ARG A 190 1.43 -13.13 -15.26
N ASN A 191 1.31 -11.81 -15.26
CA ASN A 191 2.27 -10.91 -15.90
C ASN A 191 3.65 -10.99 -15.23
N TYR A 192 3.67 -11.03 -13.90
CA TYR A 192 4.88 -11.21 -13.11
C TYR A 192 5.57 -12.56 -13.39
N SER A 193 4.81 -13.67 -13.41
CA SER A 193 5.36 -15.00 -13.66
C SER A 193 6.06 -15.10 -15.02
N ARG A 194 5.46 -14.50 -16.07
CA ARG A 194 6.08 -14.44 -17.40
C ARG A 194 7.41 -13.69 -17.37
N ARG A 195 7.44 -12.50 -16.77
CA ARG A 195 8.66 -11.68 -16.62
C ARG A 195 9.75 -12.42 -15.86
N PHE A 196 9.38 -13.07 -14.75
CA PHE A 196 10.29 -13.87 -13.95
C PHE A 196 10.94 -15.01 -14.75
N ASP A 197 10.16 -15.75 -15.54
CA ASP A 197 10.68 -16.84 -16.38
C ASP A 197 11.60 -16.32 -17.49
N GLU A 198 11.29 -15.17 -18.10
CA GLU A 198 12.13 -14.50 -19.09
C GLU A 198 13.47 -14.06 -18.48
N GLU A 199 13.44 -13.38 -17.33
CA GLU A 199 14.64 -12.93 -16.61
C GLU A 199 15.48 -14.11 -16.13
N LYS A 200 14.84 -15.20 -15.68
CA LYS A 200 15.53 -16.44 -15.31
C LYS A 200 16.26 -17.04 -16.51
N LYS A 201 15.62 -17.14 -17.68
CA LYS A 201 16.26 -17.61 -18.91
C LYS A 201 17.43 -16.73 -19.33
N LEU A 202 17.27 -15.40 -19.26
CA LEU A 202 18.33 -14.45 -19.56
C LEU A 202 19.52 -14.60 -18.61
N ARG A 203 19.26 -14.80 -17.31
CA ARG A 203 20.29 -15.03 -16.29
C ARG A 203 21.04 -16.34 -16.52
N GLU A 204 20.33 -17.41 -16.86
CA GLU A 204 20.92 -18.70 -17.22
C GLU A 204 21.75 -18.62 -18.51
N ALA A 205 21.28 -17.91 -19.53
CA ALA A 205 22.01 -17.67 -20.77
C ALA A 205 23.30 -16.87 -20.52
N LYS A 206 23.21 -15.77 -19.77
CA LYS A 206 24.38 -14.95 -19.38
C LYS A 206 25.39 -15.77 -18.57
N ARG A 207 24.92 -16.59 -17.63
CA ARG A 207 25.80 -17.47 -16.86
C ARG A 207 26.53 -18.47 -17.78
N LYS A 208 25.85 -19.07 -18.76
CA LYS A 208 26.49 -19.98 -19.73
C LYS A 208 27.50 -19.26 -20.62
N THR A 209 27.21 -18.03 -21.07
CA THR A 209 28.18 -17.24 -21.86
C THR A 209 29.39 -16.85 -21.03
N ASP A 210 29.20 -16.45 -19.77
CA ASP A 210 30.28 -16.09 -18.86
C ASP A 210 31.16 -17.32 -18.51
N GLU A 211 30.55 -18.49 -18.29
CA GLU A 211 31.26 -19.76 -18.09
C GLU A 211 32.05 -20.17 -19.35
N ALA A 212 31.49 -20.01 -20.55
CA ALA A 212 32.17 -20.28 -21.82
C ALA A 212 33.36 -19.33 -22.06
N ALA A 213 33.16 -18.02 -21.83
CA ALA A 213 34.22 -17.02 -21.95
C ALA A 213 35.37 -17.28 -20.98
N ARG A 214 35.07 -17.65 -19.72
CA ARG A 214 36.09 -18.05 -18.74
C ARG A 214 36.87 -19.29 -19.16
N ARG A 215 36.19 -20.30 -19.74
CA ARG A 215 36.85 -21.51 -20.26
C ARG A 215 37.73 -21.22 -21.47
N GLU A 216 37.33 -20.29 -22.34
CA GLU A 216 38.15 -19.89 -23.48
C GLU A 216 39.38 -19.10 -23.04
N GLN A 217 39.21 -18.17 -22.09
CA GLN A 217 40.33 -17.43 -21.48
C GLN A 217 41.32 -18.38 -20.79
N SER A 218 40.84 -19.37 -20.03
CA SER A 218 41.74 -20.34 -19.39
C SER A 218 42.47 -21.22 -20.40
N LYS A 219 41.83 -21.64 -21.49
CA LYS A 219 42.50 -22.35 -22.59
C LYS A 219 43.59 -21.50 -23.24
N LYS A 220 43.29 -20.24 -23.57
CA LYS A 220 44.29 -19.31 -24.14
C LYS A 220 45.49 -19.13 -23.22
N ALA A 221 45.26 -18.96 -21.91
CA ALA A 221 46.34 -18.83 -20.93
C ALA A 221 47.19 -20.12 -20.82
N ILE A 222 46.58 -21.30 -20.88
CA ILE A 222 47.31 -22.58 -20.90
C ILE A 222 48.15 -22.72 -22.17
N ASP A 223 47.58 -22.37 -23.33
CA ASP A 223 48.30 -22.44 -24.61
C ASP A 223 49.45 -21.42 -24.68
N GLU A 224 49.26 -20.24 -24.09
CA GLU A 224 50.32 -19.22 -23.95
C GLU A 224 51.44 -19.69 -23.02
N PHE A 225 51.10 -20.29 -21.87
CA PHE A 225 52.08 -20.89 -20.95
C PHE A 225 52.91 -21.99 -21.64
N LYS A 226 52.26 -22.88 -22.42
CA LYS A 226 52.96 -23.91 -23.20
C LYS A 226 53.92 -23.33 -24.25
N LYS A 227 53.55 -22.20 -24.86
CA LYS A 227 54.42 -21.51 -25.83
C LYS A 227 55.62 -20.87 -25.14
N MET A 228 55.45 -20.29 -23.95
CA MET A 228 56.55 -19.74 -23.16
C MET A 228 57.54 -20.82 -22.72
N ASP A 229 57.06 -22.02 -22.38
CA ASP A 229 57.90 -23.16 -22.00
C ASP A 229 58.70 -23.74 -23.18
N GLN A 230 58.26 -23.49 -24.42
CA GLN A 230 58.95 -23.91 -25.65
C GLN A 230 59.91 -22.87 -26.22
N THR A 231 59.86 -21.63 -25.76
CA THR A 231 60.85 -20.61 -26.14
C THR A 231 62.14 -20.82 -25.34
N PRO A 232 63.28 -21.15 -25.99
CA PRO A 232 64.55 -21.31 -25.28
C PRO A 232 64.97 -19.98 -24.66
N ALA A 233 65.43 -20.03 -23.40
CA ALA A 233 65.92 -18.85 -22.68
C ALA A 233 67.00 -18.15 -23.52
N GLN A 234 66.77 -16.88 -23.87
CA GLN A 234 67.84 -16.06 -24.45
C GLN A 234 68.96 -15.95 -23.41
N PRO A 235 70.21 -16.30 -23.77
CA PRO A 235 71.33 -16.14 -22.85
C PRO A 235 71.44 -14.65 -22.51
N LEU A 236 71.47 -14.34 -21.21
CA LEU A 236 71.81 -13.01 -20.72
C LEU A 236 73.19 -12.68 -21.27
N GLU A 237 73.27 -11.74 -22.21
CA GLU A 237 74.56 -11.15 -22.58
C GLU A 237 75.13 -10.52 -21.32
N ALA A 238 76.19 -11.13 -20.79
CA ALA A 238 76.97 -10.58 -19.71
C ALA A 238 77.58 -9.27 -20.24
N GLY A 239 77.00 -8.15 -19.82
CA GLY A 239 77.57 -6.82 -20.04
C GLY A 239 78.99 -6.79 -19.50
N GLN A 240 79.89 -6.29 -20.33
CA GLN A 240 81.30 -5.99 -20.03
C GLN A 240 81.46 -4.97 -18.90
#